data_AF-A0A2K2FW26-F1
#
_entry.id   AF-A0A2K2FW26-F1
#
_cell.length_a   1.000
_cell.length_b   1.000
_cell.length_c   1.000
_cell.angle_alpha   90.00
_cell.angle_beta   90.00
_cell.angle_gamma   90.00
#
_symmetry.space_group_name_H-M   'P 1'
#
loop_
_entity.id
_entity.type
_entity.pdbx_description
1 polymer ?
#
loop_
_entity_poly.entity_id
_entity_poly.type
_entity_poly.pdbx_seq_one_letter_code
_entity_poly.pdbx_strand_id
1 'polypeptide(L)'
;MRVYRRIISLALAAACTLPGAAVAATIVDADRDAGSAVDVSKMPGHLECVPYARTTSGIQIYGDAWTWWSQAKGRYATGANPRVGAVMAIKPFNNSKLGHVATVSRIVDSRTVLLSHANWSVPGEIERNVTALDVSPNNDWSQVRIWYGPARNLGTTHWPVSGFIYNAKPGAKLKDAAPQRETTQIASARKAPSKKGRRSDPIGDIIAGNF
;
A
#
# COMPACT_ATOMS: atom_id res chain seq x y z
N MET A 1 27.14 -27.65 -57.17
CA MET A 1 26.97 -29.02 -57.69
C MET A 1 27.50 -30.01 -56.65
N ARG A 2 26.80 -31.15 -56.47
CA ARG A 2 26.96 -32.23 -55.46
C ARG A 2 26.44 -31.88 -54.05
N VAL A 3 25.19 -32.17 -53.65
CA VAL A 3 24.42 -33.44 -53.54
C VAL A 3 24.67 -34.19 -52.21
N TYR A 4 23.68 -34.04 -51.32
CA TYR A 4 23.04 -35.02 -50.41
C TYR A 4 23.87 -35.92 -49.49
N ARG A 5 23.47 -35.94 -48.20
CA ARG A 5 22.89 -37.16 -47.59
C ARG A 5 21.98 -36.83 -46.39
N ARG A 6 20.74 -37.33 -46.49
CA ARG A 6 19.65 -37.34 -45.49
C ARG A 6 19.80 -38.53 -44.55
N ILE A 7 19.54 -38.36 -43.25
CA ILE A 7 18.98 -39.35 -42.29
C ILE A 7 18.41 -38.48 -41.13
N ILE A 8 17.12 -38.15 -40.97
CA ILE A 8 15.87 -38.89 -40.70
C ILE A 8 15.87 -39.70 -39.38
N SER A 9 15.07 -39.21 -38.41
CA SER A 9 14.47 -39.91 -37.25
C SER A 9 15.42 -40.26 -36.10
N LEU A 10 15.04 -40.16 -34.81
CA LEU A 10 13.76 -40.52 -34.22
C LEU A 10 13.58 -39.76 -32.88
N ALA A 11 12.45 -39.07 -32.73
CA ALA A 11 11.97 -38.55 -31.46
C ALA A 11 11.43 -39.73 -30.63
N LEU A 12 11.84 -39.84 -29.36
CA LEU A 12 11.24 -40.77 -28.41
C LEU A 12 10.52 -39.98 -27.33
N ALA A 13 9.21 -39.82 -27.54
CA ALA A 13 8.26 -39.38 -26.54
C ALA A 13 7.92 -40.59 -25.64
N ALA A 14 8.26 -40.51 -24.36
CA ALA A 14 7.80 -41.47 -23.36
C ALA A 14 6.49 -40.94 -22.74
N ALA A 15 5.37 -41.43 -23.26
CA ALA A 15 4.06 -41.29 -22.66
C ALA A 15 3.91 -42.34 -21.55
N CYS A 16 3.89 -41.91 -20.29
CA CYS A 16 3.42 -42.74 -19.18
C CYS A 16 1.99 -42.34 -18.87
N THR A 17 1.06 -43.17 -19.36
CA THR A 17 -0.36 -43.15 -19.03
C THR A 17 -0.58 -43.80 -17.67
N LEU A 18 -1.30 -43.11 -16.78
CA LEU A 18 -1.95 -43.73 -15.62
C LEU A 18 -3.47 -43.53 -15.72
N PRO A 19 -4.26 -44.57 -15.43
CA PRO A 19 -5.72 -44.54 -15.48
C PRO A 19 -6.34 -43.75 -14.33
N GLY A 20 -7.49 -43.14 -14.63
CA GLY A 20 -8.21 -42.23 -13.75
C GLY A 20 -8.84 -42.90 -12.54
N ALA A 21 -8.91 -42.11 -11.46
CA ALA A 21 -9.93 -42.21 -10.43
C ALA A 21 -10.75 -40.91 -10.50
N ALA A 22 -11.93 -41.01 -11.10
CA ALA A 22 -12.93 -39.96 -11.05
C ALA A 22 -13.45 -39.86 -9.61
N VAL A 23 -13.06 -38.81 -8.89
CA VAL A 23 -13.71 -38.44 -7.64
C VAL A 23 -14.79 -37.42 -7.99
N ALA A 24 -16.03 -37.81 -7.69
CA ALA A 24 -17.23 -37.05 -7.93
C ALA A 24 -17.13 -35.62 -7.36
N ALA A 25 -17.44 -34.65 -8.21
CA ALA A 25 -17.66 -33.27 -7.81
C ALA A 25 -18.89 -33.20 -6.89
N THR A 26 -18.68 -32.93 -5.60
CA THR A 26 -19.73 -32.37 -4.76
C THR A 26 -19.79 -30.88 -5.06
N ILE A 27 -20.88 -30.50 -5.69
CA ILE A 27 -21.31 -29.12 -5.91
C ILE A 27 -21.68 -28.61 -4.52
N VAL A 28 -20.88 -27.71 -3.94
CA VAL A 28 -21.28 -26.95 -2.76
C VAL A 28 -21.58 -25.54 -3.24
N ASP A 29 -22.84 -25.17 -3.05
CA ASP A 29 -23.45 -23.90 -3.38
C ASP A 29 -22.62 -22.71 -2.86
N ALA A 30 -22.64 -21.65 -3.65
CA ALA A 30 -22.02 -20.39 -3.32
C ALA A 30 -22.72 -19.74 -2.13
N ASP A 31 -21.96 -19.38 -1.10
CA ASP A 31 -22.28 -18.17 -0.36
C ASP A 31 -21.16 -17.16 -0.52
N ARG A 32 -21.56 -15.99 -1.03
CA ARG A 32 -20.71 -14.83 -1.22
C ARG A 32 -20.76 -14.06 0.09
N ASP A 33 -19.66 -14.08 0.83
CA ASP A 33 -19.39 -12.95 1.71
C ASP A 33 -17.96 -12.43 1.55
N ALA A 34 -17.91 -11.11 1.44
CA ALA A 34 -16.79 -10.33 1.00
C ALA A 34 -15.84 -10.10 2.17
N GLY A 35 -14.58 -10.48 1.97
CA GLY A 35 -13.54 -10.19 2.94
C GLY A 35 -12.29 -11.01 2.69
N SER A 36 -11.66 -10.87 1.51
CA SER A 36 -10.28 -11.30 1.32
C SER A 36 -9.37 -10.45 2.21
N ALA A 37 -9.32 -10.80 3.50
CA ALA A 37 -8.15 -10.59 4.30
C ALA A 37 -7.05 -11.44 3.65
N VAL A 38 -6.20 -10.78 2.88
CA VAL A 38 -4.90 -11.33 2.52
C VAL A 38 -4.20 -11.68 3.82
N ASP A 39 -4.23 -12.96 4.18
CA ASP A 39 -3.38 -13.53 5.22
C ASP A 39 -1.93 -13.37 4.74
N VAL A 40 -1.31 -12.25 5.12
CA VAL A 40 0.13 -12.06 4.98
C VAL A 40 0.77 -12.89 6.08
N SER A 41 0.76 -14.21 5.87
CA SER A 41 1.45 -15.18 6.69
C SER A 41 2.89 -14.72 6.86
N LYS A 42 3.31 -14.58 8.13
CA LYS A 42 4.66 -14.19 8.52
C LYS A 42 5.62 -15.28 8.04
N MET A 43 6.14 -15.15 6.83
CA MET A 43 7.23 -16.00 6.37
C MET A 43 8.43 -15.78 7.29
N PRO A 44 9.00 -16.84 7.88
CA PRO A 44 10.23 -16.76 8.64
C PRO A 44 11.40 -16.62 7.65
N GLY A 45 11.57 -15.41 7.15
CA GLY A 45 12.70 -14.98 6.33
C GLY A 45 12.96 -13.52 6.64
N HIS A 46 14.23 -13.10 6.62
CA HIS A 46 14.57 -11.69 6.71
C HIS A 46 13.83 -10.96 5.58
N LEU A 47 12.81 -10.19 5.95
CA LEU A 47 11.98 -9.53 4.96
C LEU A 47 12.74 -8.32 4.42
N GLU A 48 13.13 -8.43 3.15
CA GLU A 48 13.80 -7.36 2.43
C GLU A 48 12.81 -6.31 1.93
N CYS A 49 13.29 -5.08 1.76
CA CYS A 49 12.46 -3.95 1.32
C CYS A 49 11.84 -4.17 -0.06
N VAL A 50 12.58 -4.78 -0.99
CA VAL A 50 12.17 -5.04 -2.38
C VAL A 50 10.99 -6.02 -2.45
N PRO A 51 11.09 -7.27 -1.95
CA PRO A 51 9.95 -8.18 -1.90
C PRO A 51 8.73 -7.57 -1.20
N TYR A 52 8.94 -6.89 -0.06
CA TYR A 52 7.85 -6.24 0.67
C TYR A 52 7.16 -5.16 -0.16
N ALA A 53 7.92 -4.26 -0.79
CA ALA A 53 7.35 -3.21 -1.62
C ALA A 53 6.58 -3.77 -2.81
N ARG A 54 7.03 -4.87 -3.41
CA ARG A 54 6.30 -5.55 -4.50
C ARG A 54 4.95 -6.06 -4.03
N THR A 55 4.88 -6.72 -2.86
CA THR A 55 3.61 -7.26 -2.34
C THR A 55 2.64 -6.15 -1.96
N THR A 56 3.12 -5.02 -1.44
CA THR A 56 2.25 -3.92 -0.99
C THR A 56 1.85 -2.93 -2.08
N SER A 57 2.65 -2.77 -3.13
CA SER A 57 2.38 -1.81 -4.23
C SER A 57 1.84 -2.47 -5.51
N GLY A 58 2.10 -3.77 -5.69
CA GLY A 58 1.84 -4.49 -6.94
C GLY A 58 2.87 -4.23 -8.06
N ILE A 59 3.89 -3.40 -7.84
CA ILE A 59 4.99 -3.17 -8.80
C ILE A 59 5.83 -4.44 -8.94
N GLN A 60 6.17 -4.82 -10.18
CA GLN A 60 6.92 -6.03 -10.52
C GLN A 60 8.32 -5.68 -11.03
N ILE A 61 9.08 -4.98 -10.19
CA ILE A 61 10.50 -4.68 -10.38
C ILE A 61 11.31 -5.53 -9.40
N TYR A 62 12.45 -6.04 -9.84
CA TYR A 62 13.28 -6.99 -9.10
C TYR A 62 14.74 -6.52 -9.08
N GLY A 63 15.54 -7.14 -8.21
CA GLY A 63 16.93 -6.75 -7.97
C GLY A 63 17.04 -5.65 -6.94
N ASP A 64 18.23 -5.07 -6.83
CA ASP A 64 18.58 -4.10 -5.78
C ASP A 64 17.70 -2.84 -5.84
N ALA A 65 17.38 -2.30 -4.67
CA ALA A 65 16.51 -1.14 -4.53
C ALA A 65 16.99 0.09 -5.33
N TRP A 66 18.28 0.35 -5.38
CA TRP A 66 18.84 1.49 -6.13
C TRP A 66 18.58 1.43 -7.64
N THR A 67 18.41 0.23 -8.20
CA THR A 67 18.14 0.06 -9.63
C THR A 67 16.68 0.35 -9.99
N TRP A 68 15.77 0.31 -9.02
CA TRP A 68 14.33 0.38 -9.27
C TRP A 68 13.91 1.65 -9.98
N TRP A 69 14.52 2.79 -9.65
CA TRP A 69 14.19 4.05 -10.30
C TRP A 69 14.50 4.02 -11.80
N SER A 70 15.65 3.44 -12.18
CA SER A 70 16.03 3.29 -13.59
C SER A 70 15.12 2.29 -14.29
N GLN A 71 14.89 1.13 -13.67
CA GLN A 71 14.02 0.08 -14.22
C GLN A 71 12.57 0.53 -14.39
N ALA A 72 12.07 1.42 -13.54
CA ALA A 72 10.71 1.94 -13.64
C ALA A 72 10.51 2.79 -14.90
N LYS A 73 11.55 3.46 -15.39
CA LYS A 73 11.46 4.32 -16.59
C LYS A 73 11.01 3.47 -17.79
N GLY A 74 9.94 3.90 -18.44
CA GLY A 74 9.36 3.20 -19.59
C GLY A 74 8.49 1.98 -19.23
N ARG A 75 8.44 1.55 -17.96
CA ARG A 75 7.60 0.42 -17.50
C ARG A 75 6.47 0.87 -16.59
N TYR A 76 6.71 1.91 -15.79
CA TYR A 76 5.77 2.48 -14.85
C TYR A 76 5.75 4.01 -14.99
N ALA A 77 4.63 4.63 -14.61
CA ALA A 77 4.63 6.07 -14.38
C ALA A 77 5.53 6.39 -13.18
N THR A 78 6.27 7.48 -13.28
CA THR A 78 7.14 7.99 -12.21
C THR A 78 6.92 9.48 -12.02
N GLY A 79 7.28 10.02 -10.85
CA GLY A 79 7.18 11.45 -10.59
C GLY A 79 7.73 11.83 -9.21
N ALA A 80 7.56 13.10 -8.83
CA ALA A 80 8.11 13.65 -7.58
C ALA A 80 7.11 13.70 -6.42
N ASN A 81 5.81 13.49 -6.66
CA ASN A 81 4.78 13.65 -5.64
C ASN A 81 4.36 12.30 -5.04
N PRO A 82 4.19 12.20 -3.71
CA PRO A 82 3.70 10.99 -3.10
C PRO A 82 2.26 10.68 -3.53
N ARG A 83 1.94 9.40 -3.67
CA ARG A 83 0.58 8.86 -3.85
C ARG A 83 0.44 7.61 -3.01
N VAL A 84 -0.73 7.37 -2.43
CA VAL A 84 -1.00 6.12 -1.71
C VAL A 84 -0.76 4.92 -2.64
N GLY A 85 -0.01 3.93 -2.18
CA GLY A 85 0.41 2.75 -2.95
C GLY A 85 1.64 2.97 -3.84
N ALA A 86 2.12 4.21 -4.00
CA ALA A 86 3.36 4.48 -4.71
C ALA A 86 4.58 4.00 -3.91
N VAL A 87 5.65 3.64 -4.62
CA VAL A 87 6.91 3.27 -4.00
C VAL A 87 7.87 4.45 -4.06
N MET A 88 8.27 4.95 -2.90
CA MET A 88 9.38 5.90 -2.76
C MET A 88 10.70 5.16 -3.02
N ALA A 89 11.50 5.66 -3.97
CA ALA A 89 12.81 5.11 -4.30
C ALA A 89 13.93 5.99 -3.70
N ILE A 90 14.64 5.47 -2.71
CA ILE A 90 15.71 6.15 -1.99
C ILE A 90 17.05 5.76 -2.61
N LYS A 91 17.90 6.76 -2.88
CA LYS A 91 19.22 6.54 -3.50
C LYS A 91 20.19 5.90 -2.49
N PRO A 92 21.22 5.17 -2.95
CA PRO A 92 22.36 4.84 -2.12
C PRO A 92 22.95 6.10 -1.50
N PHE A 93 23.13 6.07 -0.18
CA PHE A 93 23.64 7.21 0.58
C PHE A 93 24.17 6.76 1.93
N ASN A 94 25.21 7.43 2.41
CA ASN A 94 25.88 7.12 3.68
C ASN A 94 26.28 5.63 3.77
N ASN A 95 25.75 4.89 4.75
CA ASN A 95 26.01 3.48 4.97
C ASN A 95 25.12 2.54 4.12
N SER A 96 24.11 3.07 3.42
CA SER A 96 23.26 2.27 2.53
C SER A 96 23.82 2.24 1.11
N LYS A 97 24.42 1.12 0.73
CA LYS A 97 24.94 0.88 -0.64
C LYS A 97 23.86 0.41 -1.61
N LEU A 98 22.84 -0.28 -1.11
CA LEU A 98 21.80 -0.90 -1.96
C LEU A 98 20.63 0.05 -2.24
N GLY A 99 20.62 1.25 -1.65
CA GLY A 99 19.45 2.12 -1.65
C GLY A 99 18.33 1.54 -0.78
N HIS A 100 17.12 2.08 -0.91
CA HIS A 100 15.95 1.54 -0.22
C HIS A 100 14.67 1.84 -0.99
N VAL A 101 13.65 1.01 -0.79
CA VAL A 101 12.31 1.24 -1.33
C VAL A 101 11.27 1.12 -0.23
N ALA A 102 10.30 2.02 -0.23
CA ALA A 102 9.23 2.04 0.76
C ALA A 102 7.88 2.39 0.11
N THR A 103 6.81 1.70 0.49
CA THR A 103 5.47 1.97 -0.05
C THR A 103 4.79 3.05 0.77
N VAL A 104 4.23 4.05 0.12
CA VAL A 104 3.41 5.10 0.77
C VAL A 104 2.07 4.50 1.18
N SER A 105 1.81 4.37 2.47
CA SER A 105 0.54 3.85 2.99
C SER A 105 -0.50 4.96 3.20
N ARG A 106 -0.07 6.19 3.49
CA ARG A 106 -0.95 7.35 3.68
C ARG A 106 -0.23 8.66 3.39
N ILE A 107 -0.97 9.65 2.90
CA ILE A 107 -0.51 11.05 2.84
C ILE A 107 -1.17 11.78 4.00
N VAL A 108 -0.37 12.38 4.87
CA VAL A 108 -0.85 13.15 6.04
C VAL A 108 -1.03 14.61 5.62
N ASP A 109 0.00 15.20 5.04
CA ASP A 109 0.00 16.58 4.57
C ASP A 109 1.00 16.76 3.40
N SER A 110 1.32 18.01 3.04
CA SER A 110 2.21 18.33 1.92
C SER A 110 3.65 17.88 2.11
N ARG A 111 4.09 17.66 3.35
CA ARG A 111 5.45 17.26 3.73
C ARG A 111 5.51 15.95 4.50
N THR A 112 4.37 15.40 4.92
CA THR A 112 4.34 14.21 5.77
C THR A 112 3.59 13.08 5.08
N VAL A 113 4.24 11.93 4.96
CA VAL A 113 3.61 10.67 4.56
C VAL A 113 3.88 9.58 5.58
N LEU A 114 3.03 8.56 5.57
CA LEU A 114 3.29 7.31 6.26
C LEU A 114 3.79 6.28 5.24
N LEU A 115 4.86 5.58 5.62
CA LEU A 115 5.49 4.55 4.84
C LEU A 115 5.26 3.18 5.46
N SER A 116 5.29 2.16 4.62
CA SER A 116 5.41 0.77 5.02
C SER A 116 6.57 0.14 4.26
N HIS A 117 7.49 -0.49 4.98
CA HIS A 117 8.70 -1.11 4.44
C HIS A 117 9.25 -2.18 5.39
N ALA A 118 10.25 -2.90 4.93
CA ALA A 118 10.97 -3.88 5.73
C ALA A 118 12.48 -3.63 5.69
N ASN A 119 13.22 -4.15 6.67
CA ASN A 119 14.68 -4.09 6.74
C ASN A 119 15.26 -2.66 6.69
N TRP A 120 14.68 -1.73 7.46
CA TRP A 120 15.18 -0.34 7.55
C TRP A 120 15.83 -0.06 8.90
N SER A 121 15.03 -0.01 9.97
CA SER A 121 15.54 0.29 11.30
C SER A 121 16.30 -0.88 11.92
N VAL A 122 15.79 -2.10 11.69
CA VAL A 122 16.30 -3.35 12.24
C VAL A 122 16.27 -4.42 11.13
N PRO A 123 17.30 -5.28 11.05
CA PRO A 123 17.37 -6.34 10.05
C PRO A 123 16.11 -7.21 9.96
N GLY A 124 15.47 -7.21 8.78
CA GLY A 124 14.29 -8.04 8.49
C GLY A 124 12.98 -7.64 9.20
N GLU A 125 12.95 -6.56 9.97
CA GLU A 125 11.73 -6.08 10.64
C GLU A 125 10.83 -5.36 9.64
N ILE A 126 9.50 -5.55 9.76
CA ILE A 126 8.50 -4.77 9.01
C ILE A 126 8.06 -3.59 9.86
N GLU A 127 8.19 -2.39 9.29
CA GLU A 127 7.66 -1.16 9.85
C GLU A 127 6.45 -0.72 9.00
N ARG A 128 5.29 -0.53 9.65
CA ARG A 128 4.05 -0.12 8.99
C ARG A 128 3.59 1.23 9.50
N ASN A 129 3.13 2.07 8.58
CA ASN A 129 2.62 3.40 8.87
C ASN A 129 3.60 4.30 9.64
N VAL A 130 4.90 4.17 9.35
CA VAL A 130 5.94 4.96 9.99
C VAL A 130 6.17 6.26 9.24
N THR A 131 6.48 7.33 9.97
CA THR A 131 6.56 8.68 9.41
C THR A 131 7.75 8.85 8.48
N ALA A 132 7.52 9.46 7.33
CA ALA A 132 8.54 10.13 6.54
C ALA A 132 8.18 11.59 6.33
N LEU A 133 9.15 12.47 6.57
CA LEU A 133 9.02 13.91 6.49
C LEU A 133 9.91 14.44 5.35
N ASP A 134 9.31 15.17 4.43
CA ASP A 134 10.02 15.94 3.41
C ASP A 134 10.77 17.11 4.06
N VAL A 135 12.09 17.01 3.99
CA VAL A 135 13.03 18.04 4.47
C VAL A 135 13.75 18.74 3.32
N SER A 136 13.28 18.54 2.08
CA SER A 136 13.80 19.26 0.93
C SER A 136 13.54 20.77 1.07
N PRO A 137 14.50 21.61 0.65
CA PRO A 137 14.32 23.07 0.65
C PRO A 137 13.12 23.53 -0.16
N ASN A 138 12.81 22.81 -1.25
CA ASN A 138 11.81 23.22 -2.25
C ASN A 138 10.43 22.56 -2.08
N ASN A 139 10.23 21.72 -1.05
CA ASN A 139 9.01 20.93 -0.88
C ASN A 139 8.75 19.98 -2.08
N ASP A 140 9.81 19.40 -2.62
CA ASP A 140 9.80 18.58 -3.84
C ASP A 140 10.09 17.10 -3.57
N TRP A 141 10.08 16.70 -2.29
CA TRP A 141 10.38 15.35 -1.83
C TRP A 141 11.76 14.81 -2.22
N SER A 142 12.69 15.68 -2.66
CA SER A 142 14.04 15.26 -3.04
C SER A 142 14.89 14.77 -1.86
N GLN A 143 14.50 15.10 -0.63
CA GLN A 143 15.18 14.69 0.60
C GLN A 143 14.16 14.41 1.71
N VAL A 144 14.31 13.28 2.40
CA VAL A 144 13.40 12.89 3.50
C VAL A 144 14.15 12.50 4.76
N ARG A 145 13.52 12.73 5.90
CA ARG A 145 13.86 12.04 7.15
C ARG A 145 12.81 10.98 7.39
N ILE A 146 13.26 9.78 7.74
CA ILE A 146 12.38 8.61 7.95
C ILE A 146 12.49 8.19 9.40
N TRP A 147 11.39 7.72 9.96
CA TRP A 147 11.35 7.05 11.26
C TRP A 147 12.52 6.06 11.43
N TYR A 148 13.06 6.01 12.64
CA TYR A 148 14.12 5.09 13.01
C TYR A 148 13.79 4.45 14.36
N GLY A 149 13.43 3.16 14.32
CA GLY A 149 12.97 2.37 15.45
C GLY A 149 13.85 2.48 16.71
N PRO A 150 15.19 2.29 16.61
CA PRO A 150 16.09 2.42 17.76
C PRO A 150 16.05 3.77 18.46
N ALA A 151 15.87 4.87 17.71
CA ALA A 151 15.74 6.20 18.29
C ALA A 151 14.31 6.54 18.73
N ARG A 152 13.33 5.71 18.38
CA ARG A 152 11.89 5.95 18.59
C ARG A 152 11.45 7.33 18.12
N ASN A 153 12.05 7.82 17.04
CA ASN A 153 11.82 9.14 16.48
C ASN A 153 12.22 9.16 14.99
N LEU A 154 12.01 10.28 14.30
CA LEU A 154 12.61 10.53 12.99
C LEU A 154 14.13 10.46 13.07
N GLY A 155 14.74 9.63 12.22
CA GLY A 155 16.18 9.60 12.03
C GLY A 155 16.72 10.97 11.62
N THR A 156 17.98 11.26 11.94
CA THR A 156 18.61 12.57 11.67
C THR A 156 19.13 12.71 10.25
N THR A 157 19.30 11.61 9.52
CA THR A 157 19.83 11.59 8.16
C THR A 157 18.82 12.15 7.14
N HIS A 158 19.31 13.03 6.26
CA HIS A 158 18.57 13.53 5.12
C HIS A 158 18.79 12.58 3.94
N TRP A 159 17.85 11.66 3.72
CA TRP A 159 17.95 10.63 2.71
C TRP A 159 17.56 11.18 1.33
N PRO A 160 18.44 11.08 0.32
CA PRO A 160 18.12 11.52 -1.03
C PRO A 160 17.13 10.57 -1.70
N VAL A 161 16.07 11.14 -2.28
CA VAL A 161 15.00 10.40 -2.96
C VAL A 161 15.13 10.63 -4.48
N SER A 162 14.94 9.58 -5.27
CA SER A 162 14.86 9.69 -6.73
C SER A 162 13.48 10.13 -7.20
N GLY A 163 12.44 9.66 -6.49
CA GLY A 163 11.05 10.01 -6.71
C GLY A 163 10.14 8.86 -6.27
N PHE A 164 8.94 8.85 -6.84
CA PHE A 164 7.89 7.88 -6.60
C PHE A 164 7.59 7.09 -7.87
N ILE A 165 7.48 5.77 -7.72
CA ILE A 165 7.08 4.84 -8.77
C ILE A 165 5.61 4.51 -8.53
N TYR A 166 4.78 4.73 -9.53
CA TYR A 166 3.34 4.48 -9.43
C TYR A 166 3.01 3.16 -10.12
N ASN A 167 2.10 2.38 -9.55
CA ASN A 167 1.56 1.18 -10.19
C ASN A 167 0.56 1.57 -11.30
N ALA A 168 1.06 2.22 -12.35
CA ALA A 168 0.33 2.69 -13.51
C ALA A 168 1.26 2.69 -14.72
N LYS A 169 0.69 2.60 -15.92
CA LYS A 169 1.47 2.68 -17.17
C LYS A 169 2.10 4.07 -17.34
N PRO A 170 3.27 4.19 -17.99
CA PRO A 170 3.83 5.49 -18.36
C PRO A 170 2.81 6.35 -19.10
N GLY A 171 2.75 7.65 -18.78
CA GLY A 171 1.80 8.60 -19.39
C GLY A 171 0.35 8.49 -18.92
N ALA A 172 0.02 7.56 -18.01
CA ALA A 172 -1.32 7.50 -17.42
C ALA A 172 -1.64 8.78 -16.65
N LYS A 173 -2.89 9.25 -16.76
CA LYS A 173 -3.40 10.32 -15.89
C LYS A 173 -3.57 9.75 -14.49
N LEU A 174 -2.66 10.11 -13.59
CA LEU A 174 -2.70 9.70 -12.19
C LEU A 174 -3.79 10.51 -11.48
N LYS A 175 -4.76 9.84 -10.86
CA LYS A 175 -5.77 10.52 -10.03
C LYS A 175 -5.08 11.04 -8.78
N ASP A 176 -5.17 12.34 -8.53
CA ASP A 176 -4.62 12.95 -7.31
C ASP A 176 -5.21 12.26 -6.09
N ALA A 177 -4.31 11.75 -5.24
CA ALA A 177 -4.70 11.24 -3.95
C ALA A 177 -5.13 12.46 -3.14
N ALA A 178 -6.43 12.71 -3.07
CA ALA A 178 -6.96 13.75 -2.21
C ALA A 178 -6.42 13.51 -0.79
N PRO A 179 -5.88 14.54 -0.11
CA PRO A 179 -5.52 14.40 1.30
C PRO A 179 -6.75 13.85 2.02
N GLN A 180 -6.61 12.70 2.68
CA GLN A 180 -7.68 12.16 3.49
C GLN A 180 -7.84 13.10 4.68
N ARG A 181 -8.64 14.14 4.50
CA ARG A 181 -9.20 14.91 5.62
C ARG A 181 -9.98 13.89 6.43
N GLU A 182 -9.42 13.53 7.57
CA GLU A 182 -10.08 12.75 8.60
C GLU A 182 -11.45 13.38 8.80
N THR A 183 -12.48 12.70 8.32
CA THR A 183 -13.85 13.19 8.43
C THR A 183 -14.21 12.95 9.88
N THR A 184 -13.91 13.92 10.75
CA THR A 184 -14.44 13.95 12.10
C THR A 184 -15.95 13.99 11.95
N GLN A 185 -16.59 12.82 11.95
CA GLN A 185 -18.02 12.67 12.12
C GLN A 185 -18.32 13.08 13.56
N ILE A 186 -18.38 14.38 13.79
CA ILE A 186 -19.06 14.91 14.97
C ILE A 186 -20.53 14.57 14.72
N ALA A 187 -20.98 13.52 15.40
CA ALA A 187 -22.35 13.05 15.37
C ALA A 187 -23.29 14.25 15.46
N SER A 188 -24.03 14.51 14.38
CA SER A 188 -25.11 15.49 14.36
C SER A 188 -26.10 15.08 15.43
N ALA A 189 -26.21 15.90 16.48
CA ALA A 189 -27.09 15.67 17.61
C ALA A 189 -28.51 15.38 17.09
N ARG A 190 -29.00 14.16 17.35
CA ARG A 190 -30.37 13.77 17.05
C ARG A 190 -31.33 14.71 17.76
N LYS A 191 -32.07 15.51 16.97
CA LYS A 191 -33.24 16.26 17.39
C LYS A 191 -34.29 15.29 17.98
N ALA A 192 -34.60 15.44 19.27
CA ALA A 192 -35.65 14.67 19.94
C ALA A 192 -37.05 15.12 19.46
N PRO A 193 -38.04 14.21 19.33
CA PRO A 193 -39.41 14.58 18.97
C PRO A 193 -40.17 15.11 20.20
N SER A 194 -40.83 16.27 20.05
CA SER A 194 -41.71 16.86 21.07
C SER A 194 -43.00 16.05 21.21
N LYS A 195 -43.26 15.50 22.41
CA LYS A 195 -44.57 14.93 22.75
C LYS A 195 -45.59 16.05 22.99
N LYS A 196 -46.59 16.11 22.12
CA LYS A 196 -47.82 16.90 22.29
C LYS A 196 -48.74 16.15 23.26
N GLY A 197 -49.07 16.76 24.39
CA GLY A 197 -49.99 16.20 25.38
C GLY A 197 -50.69 17.30 26.16
N ARG A 198 -51.76 17.86 25.59
CA ARG A 198 -52.68 18.79 26.24
C ARG A 198 -53.73 17.96 26.99
N ARG A 199 -53.70 17.99 28.32
CA ARG A 199 -54.88 17.82 29.18
C ARG A 199 -54.77 18.88 30.27
N SER A 200 -55.74 19.77 30.29
CA SER A 200 -55.93 20.80 31.31
C SER A 200 -56.08 20.14 32.67
N ASP A 201 -55.15 20.44 33.58
CA ASP A 201 -55.24 20.05 34.98
C ASP A 201 -55.93 21.21 35.74
N PRO A 202 -57.20 21.03 36.17
CA PRO A 202 -57.96 22.11 36.81
C PRO A 202 -57.33 22.57 38.15
N ILE A 203 -56.39 21.81 38.72
CA ILE A 203 -55.67 22.21 39.94
C ILE A 203 -54.58 23.25 39.63
N GLY A 204 -54.00 23.23 38.42
CA GLY A 204 -52.95 24.16 38.02
C GLY A 204 -53.44 25.60 37.77
N ASP A 205 -54.68 25.76 37.32
CA ASP A 205 -55.25 27.07 36.97
C ASP A 205 -55.62 27.89 38.23
N ILE A 206 -55.95 27.23 39.35
CA ILE A 206 -56.30 27.90 40.63
C ILE A 206 -55.06 28.51 41.30
N ILE A 207 -53.88 27.88 41.16
CA ILE A 207 -52.63 28.38 41.75
C ILE A 207 -52.07 29.56 40.93
N ALA A 208 -52.38 29.64 39.63
CA ALA A 208 -51.91 30.70 38.75
C ALA A 208 -52.75 32.00 38.79
N GLY A 209 -53.85 32.03 39.54
CA GLY A 209 -54.65 33.24 39.75
C GLY A 209 -55.44 33.73 38.53
N ASN A 210 -55.64 32.89 37.51
CA ASN A 210 -56.47 33.21 36.35
C ASN A 210 -57.88 32.65 36.54
N PHE A 211 -58.80 33.50 37.00
CA PHE A 211 -60.24 33.37 36.84
C PHE A 211 -60.77 34.57 36.07
#